data_AF-A0A520QC26-F1
#
_entry.id   AF-A0A520QC26-F1
#
_cell.length_a   1.000
_cell.length_b   1.000
_cell.length_c   1.000
_cell.angle_alpha   90.00
_cell.angle_beta   90.00
_cell.angle_gamma   90.00
#
_symmetry.space_group_name_H-M   'P 1'
#
loop_
_entity.id
_entity.type
_entity.pdbx_description
1 polymer ?
#
loop_
_entity_poly.entity_id
_entity_poly.type
_entity_poly.pdbx_seq_one_letter_code
_entity_poly.pdbx_strand_id
1 'polypeptide(L)'
;MQSIQVWSILSLAIIFSDTYLGSISAESQLPSTRYAIDVERYRFASSPDHTDPAFYPIPQIKVTRDTYLQEVDAYRPEAIAKNPNQGMSGPQIFAPVLAKYVQTSDSRWGIACIAMLKAFHKEMLKQVATRKWFWQFEHPAALIPLYRKHLIAGGAMSGNEIWFREMWLTYCRNLHVWDSEPVEWRGGCHRSMPEGYAKGRAAAWYPDIPEAEEWRRYSDLVFGDFWRAKDAPQNDTGYMMGPLILLICGGDQWTGDNRVFEDPGMNRLWERLLVEISPDGLINPYGPNGGWNSTADYRIAMLERLAANTGDGRYRFGAQKLFNYLSYQHRDPKKQSNDTAAPWLIALASIWADDRVEPIEPKAGSLWTKRGEAIRIPHTDKQLTDRLLGNADFRENRGHICCSWYMTGKEWPDKLILRSGWNPGDFFGLIELHPTSFPANPGGIMGLNRWGAPFTQIVTSKGASVENRLLIEDVNQKVNRRYHPDKLRIDEFWRRGTMPDIRSEMTYFKDTPQATYAHVRVQNMDGLPVVYEREFVFAKNRFLA
;
A
#
# COMPACT_ATOMS: atom_id res chain seq x y z
N MET A 1 -10.38 41.97 48.03
CA MET A 1 -10.90 43.24 47.48
C MET A 1 -10.06 43.56 46.26
N GLN A 2 -10.61 43.30 45.07
CA GLN A 2 -10.97 44.34 44.07
C GLN A 2 -9.73 45.08 43.54
N SER A 3 -9.47 45.22 42.26
CA SER A 3 -10.14 44.85 41.01
C SER A 3 -9.20 45.33 39.90
N ILE A 4 -8.87 44.47 38.94
CA ILE A 4 -8.20 44.85 37.69
C ILE A 4 -9.28 44.90 36.60
N GLN A 5 -9.47 46.08 36.01
CA GLN A 5 -10.32 46.39 34.87
C GLN A 5 -9.99 47.85 34.51
N VAL A 6 -9.79 48.35 33.28
CA VAL A 6 -10.02 47.91 31.91
C VAL A 6 -9.05 48.72 31.03
N TRP A 7 -8.40 48.09 30.04
CA TRP A 7 -8.15 48.72 28.74
C TRP A 7 -8.50 47.69 27.66
N SER A 8 -9.80 47.62 27.38
CA SER A 8 -10.37 47.00 26.19
C SER A 8 -10.42 48.09 25.11
N ILE A 9 -9.75 47.84 23.98
CA ILE A 9 -10.04 48.30 22.60
C ILE A 9 -8.71 48.13 21.85
N LEU A 10 -8.52 46.97 21.21
CA LEU A 10 -7.61 46.65 20.08
C LEU A 10 -7.29 45.13 20.06
N SER A 11 -8.33 44.30 19.90
CA SER A 11 -8.16 42.87 19.54
C SER A 11 -9.29 42.38 18.64
N LEU A 12 -9.90 43.28 17.88
CA LEU A 12 -11.03 43.01 17.00
C LEU A 12 -10.75 43.59 15.60
N ALA A 13 -9.63 43.17 15.04
CA ALA A 13 -9.28 43.21 13.62
C ALA A 13 -8.07 42.29 13.45
N ILE A 14 -8.02 41.50 12.37
CA ILE A 14 -7.16 40.31 12.16
C ILE A 14 -7.76 39.02 12.77
N ILE A 15 -9.07 38.86 12.58
CA ILE A 15 -9.65 37.56 12.22
C ILE A 15 -10.13 37.78 10.77
N PHE A 16 -9.88 36.83 9.87
CA PHE A 16 -10.03 36.89 8.40
C PHE A 16 -8.77 37.36 7.63
N SER A 17 -7.83 36.45 7.37
CA SER A 17 -7.10 36.37 6.08
C SER A 17 -6.06 35.24 5.95
N ASP A 18 -5.91 34.31 6.91
CA ASP A 18 -5.12 33.09 6.67
C ASP A 18 -6.01 31.94 6.21
N THR A 19 -6.53 32.07 4.99
CA THR A 19 -6.97 30.90 4.22
C THR A 19 -5.74 30.09 3.82
N TYR A 20 -5.32 29.19 4.70
CA TYR A 20 -4.57 27.98 4.34
C TYR A 20 -5.41 27.17 3.35
N LEU A 21 -5.35 27.56 2.08
CA LEU A 21 -5.86 26.79 0.94
C LEU A 21 -4.78 25.81 0.47
N GLY A 22 -4.28 25.00 1.40
CA GLY A 22 -3.76 23.67 1.08
C GLY A 22 -4.92 22.73 1.32
N SER A 23 -5.73 22.48 0.29
CA SER A 23 -6.88 21.58 0.39
C SER A 23 -6.40 20.20 0.82
N ILE A 24 -6.51 19.90 2.12
CA ILE A 24 -6.52 18.56 2.66
C ILE A 24 -7.84 17.93 2.20
N SER A 25 -7.96 17.62 0.91
CA SER A 25 -8.75 16.48 0.51
C SER A 25 -7.86 15.25 0.71
N ALA A 26 -7.69 14.85 1.98
CA ALA A 26 -7.96 13.45 2.21
C ALA A 26 -9.38 13.30 1.65
N GLU A 27 -9.55 12.55 0.56
CA GLU A 27 -10.89 12.02 0.30
C GLU A 27 -11.36 11.54 1.66
N SER A 28 -12.49 12.08 2.13
CA SER A 28 -13.20 11.44 3.20
C SER A 28 -13.50 10.05 2.65
N GLN A 29 -12.63 9.09 2.94
CA GLN A 29 -13.03 7.71 2.93
C GLN A 29 -14.20 7.72 3.90
N LEU A 30 -15.42 7.63 3.34
CA LEU A 30 -16.60 7.25 4.09
C LEU A 30 -16.12 6.15 5.04
N PRO A 31 -16.37 6.25 6.36
CA PRO A 31 -15.80 5.35 7.37
C PRO A 31 -15.83 3.95 6.81
N SER A 32 -14.67 3.27 6.67
CA SER A 32 -14.56 2.05 5.87
C SER A 32 -15.72 1.13 6.20
N THR A 33 -16.76 1.11 5.36
CA THR A 33 -18.03 0.45 5.65
C THR A 33 -17.92 -1.06 5.38
N ARG A 34 -16.68 -1.58 5.43
CA ARG A 34 -16.34 -2.98 5.30
C ARG A 34 -16.88 -3.69 6.54
N TYR A 35 -17.99 -4.38 6.36
CA TYR A 35 -18.65 -5.12 7.43
C TYR A 35 -17.70 -6.18 7.98
N ALA A 36 -17.71 -6.34 9.30
CA ALA A 36 -17.09 -7.43 10.02
C ALA A 36 -18.16 -8.07 10.87
N ILE A 37 -18.13 -9.39 10.99
CA ILE A 37 -19.12 -10.06 11.81
C ILE A 37 -18.83 -9.75 13.28
N ASP A 38 -19.89 -9.59 14.07
CA ASP A 38 -19.77 -9.38 15.50
C ASP A 38 -19.04 -10.56 16.17
N VAL A 39 -18.15 -10.23 17.10
CA VAL A 39 -17.44 -11.20 17.94
C VAL A 39 -18.38 -11.80 18.99
N GLU A 40 -19.49 -11.16 19.35
CA GLU A 40 -20.43 -11.69 20.35
C GLU A 40 -21.07 -13.02 19.93
N ARG A 41 -21.08 -13.37 18.63
CA ARG A 41 -21.56 -14.70 18.20
C ARG A 41 -20.76 -15.85 18.81
N TYR A 42 -19.49 -15.64 19.18
CA TYR A 42 -18.70 -16.64 19.91
C TYR A 42 -19.20 -16.89 21.32
N ARG A 43 -19.86 -15.89 21.93
CA ARG A 43 -20.40 -15.97 23.28
C ARG A 43 -21.69 -16.77 23.33
N PHE A 44 -22.47 -16.76 22.25
CA PHE A 44 -23.83 -17.32 22.22
C PHE A 44 -24.02 -18.51 21.27
N ALA A 45 -23.08 -18.80 20.37
CA ALA A 45 -23.15 -19.98 19.51
C ALA A 45 -22.71 -21.24 20.26
N SER A 46 -23.63 -22.19 20.45
CA SER A 46 -23.39 -23.45 21.16
C SER A 46 -22.59 -24.49 20.35
N SER A 47 -22.42 -24.32 19.04
CA SER A 47 -21.55 -25.14 18.19
C SER A 47 -21.17 -24.40 16.91
N PRO A 48 -19.88 -24.19 16.60
CA PRO A 48 -19.44 -23.58 15.36
C PRO A 48 -19.67 -24.52 14.17
N ASP A 49 -20.38 -24.05 13.14
CA ASP A 49 -20.61 -24.79 11.89
C ASP A 49 -20.25 -23.92 10.68
N HIS A 50 -19.15 -24.24 10.01
CA HIS A 50 -18.68 -23.48 8.84
C HIS A 50 -19.50 -23.75 7.58
N THR A 51 -20.36 -24.77 7.59
CA THR A 51 -21.27 -25.09 6.48
C THR A 51 -22.57 -24.31 6.58
N ASP A 52 -22.90 -23.77 7.75
CA ASP A 52 -24.03 -22.87 7.97
C ASP A 52 -23.66 -21.44 7.56
N PRO A 53 -24.24 -20.89 6.48
CA PRO A 53 -23.97 -19.51 6.07
C PRO A 53 -24.41 -18.46 7.09
N ALA A 54 -25.30 -18.80 8.04
CA ALA A 54 -25.65 -17.90 9.14
C ALA A 54 -24.52 -17.78 10.18
N PHE A 55 -23.68 -18.82 10.31
CA PHE A 55 -22.52 -18.82 11.20
C PHE A 55 -21.24 -18.37 10.47
N TYR A 56 -20.97 -18.94 9.30
CA TYR A 56 -19.83 -18.62 8.44
C TYR A 56 -20.28 -18.11 7.07
N PRO A 57 -20.53 -16.80 6.94
CA PRO A 57 -21.09 -16.20 5.73
C PRO A 57 -20.06 -15.94 4.62
N ILE A 58 -18.78 -16.28 4.82
CA ILE A 58 -17.73 -16.07 3.82
C ILE A 58 -17.82 -17.17 2.76
N PRO A 59 -18.08 -16.84 1.49
CA PRO A 59 -18.20 -17.84 0.43
C PRO A 59 -16.90 -18.62 0.26
N GLN A 60 -17.00 -19.89 -0.12
CA GLN A 60 -15.84 -20.73 -0.48
C GLN A 60 -15.87 -21.06 -1.97
N ILE A 61 -16.20 -20.08 -2.81
CA ILE A 61 -16.26 -20.27 -4.27
C ILE A 61 -14.86 -20.37 -4.86
N LYS A 62 -14.73 -21.14 -5.94
CA LYS A 62 -13.55 -21.09 -6.82
C LYS A 62 -13.57 -19.74 -7.54
N VAL A 63 -12.48 -19.00 -7.44
CA VAL A 63 -12.33 -17.70 -8.12
C VAL A 63 -11.57 -17.92 -9.41
N THR A 64 -12.16 -17.46 -10.49
CA THR A 64 -11.63 -17.57 -11.85
C THR A 64 -11.58 -16.20 -12.50
N ARG A 65 -10.99 -16.10 -13.69
CA ARG A 65 -11.07 -14.88 -14.48
C ARG A 65 -12.51 -14.44 -14.73
N ASP A 66 -13.42 -15.39 -15.00
CA ASP A 66 -14.83 -15.10 -15.21
C ASP A 66 -15.51 -14.54 -13.94
N THR A 67 -15.11 -14.98 -12.76
CA THR A 67 -15.58 -14.44 -11.48
C THR A 67 -15.24 -12.95 -11.36
N TYR A 68 -14.02 -12.54 -11.71
CA TYR A 68 -13.64 -11.12 -11.73
C TYR A 68 -14.38 -10.34 -12.83
N LEU A 69 -14.62 -10.94 -13.99
CA LEU A 69 -15.34 -10.30 -15.09
C LEU A 69 -16.81 -10.05 -14.76
N GLN A 70 -17.46 -10.94 -14.00
CA GLN A 70 -18.81 -10.72 -13.49
C GLN A 70 -18.89 -9.49 -12.58
N GLU A 71 -17.90 -9.30 -11.71
CA GLU A 71 -17.79 -8.09 -10.89
C GLU A 71 -17.50 -6.84 -11.73
N VAL A 72 -16.65 -6.96 -12.75
CA VAL A 72 -16.42 -5.88 -13.73
C VAL A 72 -17.73 -5.46 -14.39
N ASP A 73 -18.59 -6.41 -14.77
CA ASP A 73 -19.90 -6.13 -15.35
C ASP A 73 -20.85 -5.47 -14.33
N ALA A 74 -20.77 -5.84 -13.05
CA ALA A 74 -21.53 -5.21 -11.97
C ALA A 74 -21.21 -3.72 -11.78
N TYR A 75 -19.99 -3.27 -12.10
CA TYR A 75 -19.61 -1.85 -12.13
C TYR A 75 -20.19 -1.06 -13.31
N ARG A 76 -21.00 -1.70 -14.18
CA ARG A 76 -21.72 -1.07 -15.29
C ARG A 76 -20.79 -0.33 -16.27
N PRO A 77 -19.81 -1.00 -16.88
CA PRO A 77 -18.84 -0.38 -17.78
C PRO A 77 -19.49 0.34 -18.98
N GLU A 78 -20.67 -0.11 -19.44
CA GLU A 78 -21.43 0.59 -20.48
C GLU A 78 -21.87 2.00 -20.07
N ALA A 79 -22.26 2.19 -18.80
CA ALA A 79 -22.63 3.49 -18.28
C ALA A 79 -21.40 4.39 -18.12
N ILE A 80 -20.28 3.81 -17.67
CA ILE A 80 -18.99 4.52 -17.56
C ILE A 80 -18.53 5.00 -18.94
N ALA A 81 -18.55 4.11 -19.95
CA ALA A 81 -18.12 4.40 -21.31
C ALA A 81 -18.92 5.53 -21.99
N LYS A 82 -20.20 5.71 -21.63
CA LYS A 82 -21.05 6.82 -22.12
C LYS A 82 -20.64 8.18 -21.58
N ASN A 83 -19.87 8.25 -20.48
CA ASN A 83 -19.40 9.48 -19.87
C ASN A 83 -17.87 9.51 -19.74
N PRO A 84 -17.12 9.73 -20.83
CA PRO A 84 -15.65 9.73 -20.83
C PRO A 84 -15.00 10.88 -20.06
N ASN A 85 -15.74 11.95 -19.78
CA ASN A 85 -15.19 13.10 -19.05
C ASN A 85 -15.35 12.93 -17.53
N GLN A 86 -14.34 12.33 -16.91
CA GLN A 86 -14.30 12.02 -15.47
C GLN A 86 -13.23 12.83 -14.71
N GLY A 87 -12.73 13.92 -15.32
CA GLY A 87 -11.65 14.73 -14.75
C GLY A 87 -10.37 13.90 -14.49
N MET A 88 -9.65 14.23 -13.42
CA MET A 88 -8.37 13.56 -13.07
C MET A 88 -8.53 12.11 -12.63
N SER A 89 -9.73 11.69 -12.21
CA SER A 89 -10.02 10.30 -11.84
C SER A 89 -10.32 9.39 -13.04
N GLY A 90 -10.31 9.93 -14.26
CA GLY A 90 -10.64 9.18 -15.49
C GLY A 90 -9.92 7.84 -15.62
N PRO A 91 -8.58 7.78 -15.59
CA PRO A 91 -7.86 6.51 -15.71
C PRO A 91 -8.28 5.45 -14.68
N GLN A 92 -8.61 5.86 -13.46
CA GLN A 92 -9.06 4.97 -12.39
C GLN A 92 -10.49 4.47 -12.64
N ILE A 93 -11.42 5.39 -12.91
CA ILE A 93 -12.85 5.07 -13.12
C ILE A 93 -13.05 4.21 -14.38
N PHE A 94 -12.24 4.40 -15.42
CA PHE A 94 -12.36 3.69 -16.69
C PHE A 94 -11.71 2.29 -16.72
N ALA A 95 -11.06 1.85 -15.64
CA ALA A 95 -10.38 0.55 -15.65
C ALA A 95 -11.33 -0.64 -15.95
N PRO A 96 -12.59 -0.67 -15.47
CA PRO A 96 -13.58 -1.65 -15.93
C PRO A 96 -13.84 -1.62 -17.45
N VAL A 97 -13.85 -0.43 -18.07
CA VAL A 97 -14.00 -0.28 -19.53
C VAL A 97 -12.79 -0.87 -20.27
N LEU A 98 -11.58 -0.65 -19.74
CA LEU A 98 -10.36 -1.28 -20.27
C LEU A 98 -10.44 -2.81 -20.17
N ALA A 99 -10.90 -3.34 -19.03
CA ALA A 99 -11.08 -4.78 -18.86
C ALA A 99 -12.06 -5.36 -19.89
N LYS A 100 -13.19 -4.70 -20.18
CA LYS A 100 -14.11 -5.11 -21.25
C LYS A 100 -13.46 -5.06 -22.62
N TYR A 101 -12.66 -4.05 -22.91
CA TYR A 101 -11.90 -3.98 -24.16
C TYR A 101 -10.95 -5.17 -24.30
N VAL A 102 -10.17 -5.48 -23.26
CA VAL A 102 -9.25 -6.63 -23.25
C VAL A 102 -9.99 -7.96 -23.35
N GLN A 103 -11.15 -8.09 -22.71
CA GLN A 103 -11.97 -9.30 -22.77
C GLN A 103 -12.56 -9.54 -24.16
N THR A 104 -13.11 -8.50 -24.78
CA THR A 104 -13.99 -8.65 -25.96
C THR A 104 -13.34 -8.27 -27.28
N SER A 105 -12.25 -7.50 -27.25
CA SER A 105 -11.66 -6.82 -28.42
C SER A 105 -12.64 -5.91 -29.18
N ASP A 106 -13.80 -5.58 -28.60
CA ASP A 106 -14.81 -4.75 -29.23
C ASP A 106 -14.35 -3.28 -29.24
N SER A 107 -14.28 -2.72 -30.46
CA SER A 107 -13.74 -1.39 -30.71
C SER A 107 -14.50 -0.28 -29.97
N ARG A 108 -15.77 -0.49 -29.61
CA ARG A 108 -16.55 0.52 -28.85
C ARG A 108 -15.89 0.87 -27.51
N TRP A 109 -15.31 -0.12 -26.85
CA TRP A 109 -14.61 0.08 -25.58
C TRP A 109 -13.28 0.78 -25.76
N GLY A 110 -12.52 0.40 -26.80
CA GLY A 110 -11.26 1.07 -27.15
C GLY A 110 -11.46 2.55 -27.47
N ILE A 111 -12.51 2.87 -28.25
CA ILE A 111 -12.91 4.25 -28.56
C ILE A 111 -13.26 5.02 -27.28
N ALA A 112 -14.02 4.41 -26.36
CA ALA A 112 -14.37 5.04 -25.09
C ALA A 112 -13.13 5.32 -24.20
N CYS A 113 -12.19 4.38 -24.12
CA CYS A 113 -10.92 4.60 -23.42
C CYS A 113 -10.10 5.75 -24.04
N ILE A 114 -10.02 5.84 -25.37
CA ILE A 114 -9.34 6.95 -26.06
C ILE A 114 -10.04 8.28 -25.78
N ALA A 115 -11.38 8.31 -25.81
CA ALA A 115 -12.14 9.49 -25.46
C ALA A 115 -11.88 9.95 -24.02
N MET A 116 -11.79 9.01 -23.08
CA MET A 116 -11.42 9.30 -21.69
C MET A 116 -10.01 9.87 -21.58
N LEU A 117 -9.01 9.28 -22.25
CA LEU A 117 -7.63 9.78 -22.20
C LEU A 117 -7.53 11.22 -22.75
N LYS A 118 -8.25 11.52 -23.84
CA LYS A 118 -8.35 12.89 -24.38
C LYS A 118 -9.06 13.85 -23.44
N ALA A 119 -10.09 13.40 -22.73
CA ALA A 119 -10.78 14.22 -21.72
C ALA A 119 -9.90 14.47 -20.48
N PHE A 120 -9.17 13.46 -20.02
CA PHE A 120 -8.18 13.55 -18.96
C PHE A 120 -7.08 14.57 -19.33
N HIS A 121 -6.59 14.58 -20.58
CA HIS A 121 -5.66 15.60 -21.06
C HIS A 121 -6.22 17.02 -20.95
N LYS A 122 -7.47 17.23 -21.34
CA LYS A 122 -8.12 18.55 -21.23
C LYS A 122 -8.23 19.02 -19.78
N GLU A 123 -8.55 18.12 -18.84
CA GLU A 123 -8.56 18.46 -17.42
C GLU A 123 -7.16 18.78 -16.89
N MET A 124 -6.12 18.03 -17.30
CA MET A 124 -4.73 18.36 -16.95
C MET A 124 -4.36 19.77 -17.41
N LEU A 125 -4.66 20.13 -18.66
CA LEU A 125 -4.38 21.47 -19.19
C LEU A 125 -5.08 22.58 -18.40
N LYS A 126 -6.33 22.34 -17.97
CA LYS A 126 -7.08 23.26 -17.10
C LYS A 126 -6.44 23.40 -15.72
N GLN A 127 -5.98 22.31 -15.11
CA GLN A 127 -5.29 22.36 -13.82
C GLN A 127 -3.93 23.06 -13.94
N VAL A 128 -3.16 22.78 -14.99
CA VAL A 128 -1.90 23.48 -15.27
C VAL A 128 -2.13 24.97 -15.50
N ALA A 129 -3.18 25.37 -16.23
CA ALA A 129 -3.48 26.79 -16.41
C ALA A 129 -3.75 27.53 -15.09
N THR A 130 -4.41 26.86 -14.14
CA THR A 130 -4.86 27.45 -12.87
C THR A 130 -3.86 27.30 -11.72
N ARG A 131 -3.20 26.15 -11.62
CA ARG A 131 -2.32 25.76 -10.50
C ARG A 131 -0.86 25.54 -10.92
N LYS A 132 -0.56 25.59 -12.23
CA LYS A 132 0.76 25.28 -12.84
C LYS A 132 1.19 23.81 -12.76
N TRP A 133 0.60 23.00 -11.89
CA TRP A 133 0.89 21.57 -11.73
C TRP A 133 -0.33 20.79 -11.25
N PHE A 134 -0.17 19.48 -11.08
CA PHE A 134 -1.11 18.60 -10.40
C PHE A 134 -0.38 17.50 -9.61
N TRP A 135 -1.07 16.89 -8.65
CA TRP A 135 -0.48 15.94 -7.70
C TRP A 135 -0.81 14.47 -7.96
N GLN A 136 -1.64 14.11 -8.95
CA GLN A 136 -2.07 12.72 -9.17
C GLN A 136 -0.91 11.82 -9.66
N PHE A 137 -0.09 11.33 -8.73
CA PHE A 137 1.15 10.60 -9.00
C PHE A 137 0.94 9.08 -9.15
N GLU A 138 0.03 8.47 -8.39
CA GLU A 138 -0.06 7.00 -8.32
C GLU A 138 -0.86 6.40 -9.49
N HIS A 139 -2.18 6.65 -9.54
CA HIS A 139 -3.05 5.98 -10.50
C HIS A 139 -2.71 6.27 -11.96
N PRO A 140 -2.47 7.53 -12.41
CA PRO A 140 -2.17 7.76 -13.82
C PRO A 140 -0.85 7.12 -14.26
N ALA A 141 0.18 7.17 -13.41
CA ALA A 141 1.46 6.52 -13.68
C ALA A 141 1.34 4.99 -13.81
N ALA A 142 0.52 4.36 -12.97
CA ALA A 142 0.27 2.91 -13.03
C ALA A 142 -0.62 2.52 -14.23
N LEU A 143 -1.71 3.26 -14.46
CA LEU A 143 -2.79 2.84 -15.36
C LEU A 143 -2.59 3.29 -16.81
N ILE A 144 -2.14 4.52 -17.08
CA ILE A 144 -2.01 5.03 -18.45
C ILE A 144 -1.08 4.15 -19.31
N PRO A 145 0.07 3.66 -18.81
CA PRO A 145 0.89 2.70 -19.55
C PRO A 145 0.17 1.40 -19.87
N LEU A 146 -0.71 0.91 -19.00
CA LEU A 146 -1.55 -0.27 -19.26
C LEU A 146 -2.61 0.03 -20.33
N TYR A 147 -3.29 1.18 -20.28
CA TYR A 147 -4.18 1.62 -21.37
C TYR A 147 -3.43 1.63 -22.69
N ARG A 148 -2.26 2.27 -22.76
CA ARG A 148 -1.42 2.31 -23.96
C ARG A 148 -1.10 0.91 -24.47
N LYS A 149 -0.61 0.03 -23.59
CA LYS A 149 -0.26 -1.37 -23.92
C LYS A 149 -1.42 -2.09 -24.58
N HIS A 150 -2.60 -2.08 -23.94
CA HIS A 150 -3.74 -2.84 -24.41
C HIS A 150 -4.42 -2.21 -25.63
N LEU A 151 -4.54 -0.88 -25.70
CA LEU A 151 -5.09 -0.19 -26.86
C LEU A 151 -4.26 -0.43 -28.13
N ILE A 152 -2.93 -0.45 -28.01
CA ILE A 152 -2.03 -0.82 -29.12
C ILE A 152 -2.20 -2.30 -29.48
N ALA A 153 -2.15 -3.19 -28.49
CA ALA A 153 -2.25 -4.63 -28.72
C ALA A 153 -3.56 -5.03 -29.42
N GLY A 154 -4.68 -4.36 -29.09
CA GLY A 154 -5.97 -4.59 -29.75
C GLY A 154 -6.23 -3.74 -31.00
N GLY A 155 -5.25 -2.93 -31.44
CA GLY A 155 -5.34 -2.15 -32.69
C GLY A 155 -6.19 -0.87 -32.63
N ALA A 156 -6.71 -0.47 -31.47
CA ALA A 156 -7.48 0.78 -31.31
C ALA A 156 -6.61 2.04 -31.34
N MET A 157 -5.30 1.92 -31.11
CA MET A 157 -4.36 3.04 -31.05
C MET A 157 -3.02 2.65 -31.67
N SER A 158 -2.37 3.53 -32.42
CA SER A 158 -0.98 3.30 -32.84
C SER A 158 0.01 3.69 -31.74
N GLY A 159 1.25 3.19 -31.82
CA GLY A 159 2.30 3.54 -30.85
C GLY A 159 2.80 4.98 -30.93
N ASN A 160 2.56 5.66 -32.06
CA ASN A 160 3.07 6.98 -32.43
C ASN A 160 1.98 8.07 -32.49
N GLU A 161 0.81 7.82 -31.90
CA GLU A 161 -0.26 8.82 -31.82
C GLU A 161 0.21 10.15 -31.20
N ILE A 162 0.09 11.22 -31.96
CA ILE A 162 0.53 12.57 -31.56
C ILE A 162 -0.22 13.04 -30.31
N TRP A 163 -1.55 12.84 -30.27
CA TRP A 163 -2.37 13.26 -29.14
C TRP A 163 -1.98 12.54 -27.84
N PHE A 164 -1.60 11.25 -27.92
CA PHE A 164 -1.19 10.49 -26.74
C PHE A 164 0.17 10.97 -26.25
N ARG A 165 1.09 11.22 -27.18
CA ARG A 165 2.40 11.82 -26.88
C ARG A 165 2.22 13.15 -26.15
N GLU A 166 1.38 14.05 -26.65
CA GLU A 166 1.11 15.34 -26.02
C GLU A 166 0.52 15.20 -24.62
N MET A 167 -0.47 14.31 -24.45
CA MET A 167 -1.07 14.02 -23.14
C MET A 167 -0.02 13.51 -22.14
N TRP A 168 0.76 12.50 -22.53
CA TRP A 168 1.73 11.87 -21.64
C TRP A 168 2.87 12.83 -21.27
N LEU A 169 3.37 13.62 -22.22
CA LEU A 169 4.38 14.64 -21.94
C LEU A 169 3.82 15.77 -21.07
N THR A 170 2.55 16.15 -21.25
CA THR A 170 1.86 17.09 -20.35
C THR A 170 1.81 16.52 -18.93
N TYR A 171 1.49 15.23 -18.79
CA TYR A 171 1.48 14.55 -17.50
C TYR A 171 2.87 14.60 -16.83
N CYS A 172 3.92 14.17 -17.53
CA CYS A 172 5.26 14.09 -16.96
C CYS A 172 5.89 15.46 -16.62
N ARG A 173 5.62 16.50 -17.41
CA ARG A 173 6.19 17.84 -17.20
C ARG A 173 5.58 18.59 -16.01
N ASN A 174 4.33 18.27 -15.65
CA ASN A 174 3.56 19.04 -14.68
C ASN A 174 3.18 18.23 -13.43
N LEU A 175 3.71 17.01 -13.28
CA LEU A 175 3.50 16.18 -12.10
C LEU A 175 4.36 16.67 -10.92
N HIS A 176 3.72 17.09 -9.83
CA HIS A 176 4.35 17.49 -8.58
C HIS A 176 3.80 16.63 -7.44
N VAL A 177 4.56 15.60 -7.02
CA VAL A 177 4.06 14.54 -6.13
C VAL A 177 3.73 14.98 -4.69
N TRP A 178 4.17 16.18 -4.30
CA TRP A 178 3.85 16.83 -3.03
C TRP A 178 3.01 18.10 -3.18
N ASP A 179 2.50 18.37 -4.38
CA ASP A 179 1.77 19.61 -4.72
C ASP A 179 2.58 20.90 -4.45
N SER A 180 3.91 20.76 -4.45
CA SER A 180 4.87 21.84 -4.26
C SER A 180 6.16 21.50 -5.01
N GLU A 181 7.03 22.48 -5.21
CA GLU A 181 8.46 22.18 -5.31
C GLU A 181 8.96 21.74 -3.92
N PRO A 182 9.99 20.88 -3.80
CA PRO A 182 10.80 20.23 -4.85
C PRO A 182 10.06 19.23 -5.77
N VAL A 183 10.66 18.88 -6.91
CA VAL A 183 10.20 17.82 -7.85
C VAL A 183 11.26 16.72 -8.01
N GLU A 184 10.98 15.66 -8.77
CA GLU A 184 11.95 14.60 -9.07
C GLU A 184 12.52 13.97 -7.79
N TRP A 185 11.62 13.53 -6.91
CA TRP A 185 12.01 12.95 -5.62
C TRP A 185 12.67 11.58 -5.80
N ARG A 186 13.60 11.24 -4.91
CA ARG A 186 14.43 10.02 -4.92
C ARG A 186 13.98 8.99 -3.88
N GLY A 187 14.46 7.75 -4.00
CA GLY A 187 14.15 6.64 -3.10
C GLY A 187 13.02 5.71 -3.59
N GLY A 188 12.98 4.49 -3.04
CA GLY A 188 11.97 3.46 -3.35
C GLY A 188 10.64 3.66 -2.61
N CYS A 189 10.02 4.84 -2.75
CA CYS A 189 8.85 5.27 -1.99
C CYS A 189 7.62 5.52 -2.91
N HIS A 190 6.42 5.50 -2.33
CA HIS A 190 5.13 5.59 -3.07
C HIS A 190 4.95 6.83 -3.95
N ARG A 191 5.70 7.93 -3.72
CA ARG A 191 5.62 9.15 -4.55
C ARG A 191 6.73 9.22 -5.60
N SER A 192 7.97 8.96 -5.21
CA SER A 192 9.13 9.02 -6.10
C SER A 192 9.09 7.93 -7.17
N MET A 193 8.68 6.71 -6.82
CA MET A 193 8.63 5.62 -7.79
C MET A 193 7.67 5.89 -8.94
N PRO A 194 6.40 6.32 -8.71
CA PRO A 194 5.50 6.65 -9.82
C PRO A 194 6.00 7.80 -10.70
N GLU A 195 6.59 8.85 -10.12
CA GLU A 195 7.19 9.94 -10.88
C GLU A 195 8.36 9.47 -11.76
N GLY A 196 9.30 8.73 -11.16
CA GLY A 196 10.43 8.12 -11.86
C GLY A 196 9.98 7.21 -13.00
N TYR A 197 9.00 6.35 -12.74
CA TYR A 197 8.44 5.45 -13.76
C TYR A 197 7.81 6.24 -14.91
N ALA A 198 6.95 7.22 -14.60
CA ALA A 198 6.26 7.99 -15.63
C ALA A 198 7.24 8.71 -16.56
N LYS A 199 8.23 9.42 -15.98
CA LYS A 199 9.27 10.15 -16.71
C LYS A 199 10.19 9.19 -17.48
N GLY A 200 10.58 8.06 -16.89
CA GLY A 200 11.36 7.02 -17.57
C GLY A 200 10.64 6.42 -18.78
N ARG A 201 9.33 6.16 -18.66
CA ARG A 201 8.51 5.71 -19.81
C ARG A 201 8.40 6.78 -20.89
N ALA A 202 8.26 8.05 -20.53
CA ALA A 202 8.26 9.14 -21.50
C ALA A 202 9.59 9.20 -22.27
N ALA A 203 10.73 9.10 -21.58
CA ALA A 203 12.05 9.07 -22.20
C ALA A 203 12.30 7.84 -23.09
N ALA A 204 11.72 6.69 -22.73
CA ALA A 204 11.80 5.48 -23.53
C ALA A 204 10.92 5.53 -24.79
N TRP A 205 9.70 6.08 -24.68
CA TRP A 205 8.77 6.17 -25.80
C TRP A 205 9.08 7.33 -26.77
N TYR A 206 9.67 8.40 -26.25
CA TYR A 206 9.94 9.64 -27.00
C TYR A 206 11.38 10.08 -26.78
N PRO A 207 12.38 9.35 -27.32
CA PRO A 207 13.79 9.65 -27.10
C PRO A 207 14.25 10.97 -27.76
N ASP A 208 13.41 11.58 -28.58
CA ASP A 208 13.66 12.81 -29.33
C ASP A 208 13.26 14.10 -28.57
N ILE A 209 12.61 14.00 -27.41
CA ILE A 209 12.32 15.18 -26.58
C ILE A 209 13.58 15.67 -25.86
N PRO A 210 13.72 16.98 -25.58
CA PRO A 210 14.90 17.52 -24.92
C PRO A 210 15.10 16.97 -23.50
N GLU A 211 14.04 16.55 -22.82
CA GLU A 211 14.12 15.99 -21.46
C GLU A 211 14.50 14.50 -21.41
N ALA A 212 14.60 13.80 -22.55
CA ALA A 212 14.71 12.34 -22.58
C ALA A 212 15.92 11.80 -21.81
N GLU A 213 17.10 12.38 -22.03
CA GLU A 213 18.33 11.97 -21.35
C GLU A 213 18.21 12.14 -19.83
N GLU A 214 17.74 13.31 -19.40
CA GLU A 214 17.61 13.65 -18.00
C GLU A 214 16.53 12.81 -17.29
N TRP A 215 15.38 12.59 -17.92
CA TRP A 215 14.32 11.75 -17.37
C TRP A 215 14.70 10.27 -17.31
N ARG A 216 15.49 9.79 -18.26
CA ARG A 216 16.08 8.44 -18.20
C ARG A 216 17.01 8.34 -17.00
N ARG A 217 17.96 9.27 -16.87
CA ARG A 217 18.88 9.33 -15.72
C ARG A 217 18.13 9.37 -14.39
N TYR A 218 17.12 10.23 -14.26
CA TYR A 218 16.30 10.33 -13.06
C TYR A 218 15.55 9.02 -12.76
N SER A 219 14.92 8.40 -13.76
CA SER A 219 14.25 7.12 -13.60
C SER A 219 15.20 6.02 -13.12
N ASP A 220 16.39 5.93 -13.73
CA ASP A 220 17.41 4.94 -13.38
C ASP A 220 17.90 5.12 -11.94
N LEU A 221 18.03 6.37 -11.50
CA LEU A 221 18.38 6.72 -10.14
C LEU A 221 17.30 6.30 -9.12
N VAL A 222 16.02 6.62 -9.38
CA VAL A 222 14.90 6.24 -8.49
C VAL A 222 14.79 4.73 -8.35
N PHE A 223 14.78 4.01 -9.47
CA PHE A 223 14.68 2.56 -9.45
C PHE A 223 15.96 1.90 -8.95
N GLY A 224 17.14 2.50 -9.17
CA GLY A 224 18.39 2.07 -8.58
C GLY A 224 18.39 2.18 -7.05
N ASP A 225 17.80 3.25 -6.50
CA ASP A 225 17.62 3.41 -5.04
C ASP A 225 16.73 2.28 -4.48
N PHE A 226 15.63 1.96 -5.16
CA PHE A 226 14.79 0.82 -4.80
C PHE A 226 15.54 -0.51 -4.94
N TRP A 227 16.17 -0.76 -6.09
CA TRP A 227 16.78 -2.05 -6.45
C TRP A 227 17.97 -2.42 -5.57
N ARG A 228 18.62 -1.44 -4.94
CA ARG A 228 19.66 -1.67 -3.93
C ARG A 228 19.09 -2.33 -2.67
N ALA A 229 17.87 -1.97 -2.28
CA ALA A 229 17.21 -2.48 -1.07
C ALA A 229 16.23 -3.63 -1.35
N LYS A 230 15.56 -3.61 -2.50
CA LYS A 230 14.46 -4.52 -2.90
C LYS A 230 13.38 -4.64 -1.82
N ASP A 231 13.09 -3.53 -1.17
CA ASP A 231 12.08 -3.45 -0.11
C ASP A 231 11.44 -2.05 -0.11
N ALA A 232 10.26 -1.94 0.49
CA ALA A 232 9.57 -0.66 0.66
C ALA A 232 9.81 -0.12 2.09
N PRO A 233 10.09 1.18 2.26
CA PRO A 233 10.44 1.72 3.56
C PRO A 233 9.26 1.78 4.55
N GLN A 234 8.04 1.91 4.04
CA GLN A 234 6.85 1.92 4.88
C GLN A 234 6.53 0.52 5.42
N ASN A 235 6.52 0.38 6.74
CA ASN A 235 5.94 -0.76 7.44
C ASN A 235 4.46 -0.48 7.75
N ASP A 236 3.60 -0.58 6.75
CA ASP A 236 2.17 -0.38 6.91
C ASP A 236 1.34 -1.15 5.87
N THR A 237 0.02 -1.08 6.03
CA THR A 237 -0.94 -1.68 5.09
C THR A 237 -1.51 -0.68 4.09
N GLY A 238 -1.14 0.61 4.16
CA GLY A 238 -1.62 1.69 3.31
C GLY A 238 -0.57 2.15 2.30
N TYR A 239 0.33 3.04 2.71
CA TYR A 239 1.34 3.64 1.84
C TYR A 239 2.34 2.65 1.24
N MET A 240 2.57 1.50 1.88
CA MET A 240 3.40 0.42 1.30
C MET A 240 2.83 -0.08 -0.05
N MET A 241 1.52 0.01 -0.26
CA MET A 241 0.90 -0.48 -1.51
C MET A 241 1.29 0.36 -2.73
N GLY A 242 1.60 1.64 -2.56
CA GLY A 242 1.93 2.56 -3.66
C GLY A 242 3.14 2.15 -4.52
N PRO A 243 4.36 1.93 -3.96
CA PRO A 243 5.48 1.46 -4.76
C PRO A 243 5.24 0.05 -5.32
N LEU A 244 4.52 -0.80 -4.57
CA LEU A 244 4.22 -2.17 -4.96
C LEU A 244 3.30 -2.26 -6.18
N ILE A 245 2.20 -1.50 -6.19
CA ILE A 245 1.25 -1.53 -7.31
C ILE A 245 1.91 -1.02 -8.58
N LEU A 246 2.83 -0.06 -8.48
CA LEU A 246 3.59 0.42 -9.62
C LEU A 246 4.50 -0.66 -10.20
N LEU A 247 5.23 -1.39 -9.35
CA LEU A 247 6.09 -2.50 -9.77
C LEU A 247 5.27 -3.60 -10.45
N ILE A 248 4.09 -3.90 -9.93
CA ILE A 248 3.16 -4.89 -10.50
C ILE A 248 2.58 -4.44 -11.85
N CYS A 249 2.21 -3.17 -11.98
CA CYS A 249 1.63 -2.62 -13.21
C CYS A 249 2.66 -2.43 -14.35
N GLY A 250 3.92 -2.15 -14.02
CA GLY A 250 4.89 -1.67 -15.01
C GLY A 250 6.35 -1.97 -14.76
N GLY A 251 6.71 -2.71 -13.71
CA GLY A 251 8.09 -3.05 -13.41
C GLY A 251 8.76 -3.89 -14.51
N ASP A 252 8.01 -4.79 -15.13
CA ASP A 252 8.44 -5.58 -16.30
C ASP A 252 8.71 -4.69 -17.52
N GLN A 253 7.83 -3.72 -17.77
CA GLN A 253 8.00 -2.74 -18.84
C GLN A 253 9.20 -1.82 -18.61
N TRP A 254 9.50 -1.50 -17.34
CA TRP A 254 10.65 -0.66 -16.97
C TRP A 254 11.96 -1.43 -17.10
N THR A 255 12.04 -2.63 -16.52
CA THR A 255 13.25 -3.48 -16.58
C THR A 255 13.50 -4.05 -17.97
N GLY A 256 12.45 -4.20 -18.79
CA GLY A 256 12.52 -4.86 -20.09
C GLY A 256 12.52 -6.39 -20.00
N ASP A 257 12.35 -6.96 -18.81
CA ASP A 257 12.30 -8.40 -18.56
C ASP A 257 11.45 -8.75 -17.31
N ASN A 258 11.54 -10.00 -16.83
CA ASN A 258 10.72 -10.49 -15.72
C ASN A 258 11.38 -10.39 -14.34
N ARG A 259 12.54 -9.74 -14.21
CA ARG A 259 13.29 -9.75 -12.93
C ARG A 259 12.51 -9.18 -11.75
N VAL A 260 11.53 -8.31 -11.97
CA VAL A 260 10.64 -7.80 -10.91
C VAL A 260 9.86 -8.95 -10.22
N PHE A 261 9.58 -10.02 -10.95
CA PHE A 261 8.86 -11.20 -10.48
C PHE A 261 9.81 -12.34 -10.08
N GLU A 262 10.93 -12.50 -10.79
CA GLU A 262 11.80 -13.68 -10.68
C GLU A 262 13.05 -13.46 -9.81
N ASP A 263 13.45 -12.22 -9.53
CA ASP A 263 14.64 -11.95 -8.71
C ASP A 263 14.42 -12.41 -7.26
N PRO A 264 15.27 -13.32 -6.71
CA PRO A 264 15.07 -13.85 -5.36
C PRO A 264 15.07 -12.79 -4.26
N GLY A 265 15.72 -11.65 -4.49
CA GLY A 265 15.70 -10.52 -3.56
C GLY A 265 14.33 -9.87 -3.42
N MET A 266 13.45 -10.00 -4.43
CA MET A 266 12.08 -9.48 -4.41
C MET A 266 11.12 -10.39 -3.63
N ASN A 267 11.46 -11.67 -3.42
CA ASN A 267 10.59 -12.63 -2.73
C ASN A 267 10.17 -12.16 -1.35
N ARG A 268 11.04 -11.43 -0.62
CA ARG A 268 10.70 -10.87 0.71
C ARG A 268 9.46 -9.96 0.67
N LEU A 269 9.28 -9.24 -0.42
CA LEU A 269 8.23 -8.25 -0.61
C LEU A 269 6.96 -8.91 -1.13
N TRP A 270 7.09 -9.88 -2.05
CA TRP A 270 5.94 -10.64 -2.58
C TRP A 270 5.37 -11.65 -1.57
N GLU A 271 6.23 -12.40 -0.86
CA GLU A 271 5.80 -13.32 0.21
C GLU A 271 5.08 -12.57 1.33
N ARG A 272 5.49 -11.32 1.64
CA ARG A 272 4.79 -10.48 2.64
C ARG A 272 3.31 -10.31 2.31
N LEU A 273 2.97 -10.11 1.03
CA LEU A 273 1.58 -9.97 0.58
C LEU A 273 0.75 -11.23 0.79
N LEU A 274 1.39 -12.41 0.79
CA LEU A 274 0.76 -13.71 0.96
C LEU A 274 0.66 -14.11 2.43
N VAL A 275 1.76 -14.05 3.18
CA VAL A 275 1.84 -14.61 4.53
C VAL A 275 1.03 -13.81 5.56
N GLU A 276 0.70 -12.55 5.27
CA GLU A 276 -0.14 -11.70 6.11
C GLU A 276 -1.65 -11.97 5.94
N ILE A 277 -2.05 -12.79 4.96
CA ILE A 277 -3.45 -13.13 4.73
C ILE A 277 -3.94 -14.10 5.81
N SER A 278 -5.08 -13.80 6.43
CA SER A 278 -5.69 -14.71 7.39
C SER A 278 -6.31 -15.95 6.70
N PRO A 279 -6.60 -17.03 7.45
CA PRO A 279 -7.28 -18.22 6.91
C PRO A 279 -8.65 -17.91 6.28
N ASP A 280 -9.32 -16.90 6.82
CA ASP A 280 -10.62 -16.41 6.34
C ASP A 280 -10.51 -15.44 5.16
N GLY A 281 -9.30 -15.03 4.79
CA GLY A 281 -9.06 -14.17 3.62
C GLY A 281 -9.11 -12.68 3.90
N LEU A 282 -8.66 -12.23 5.08
CA LEU A 282 -8.59 -10.79 5.39
C LEU A 282 -7.18 -10.34 5.72
N ILE A 283 -6.98 -9.02 5.66
CA ILE A 283 -5.75 -8.34 6.09
C ILE A 283 -6.01 -7.54 7.37
N ASN A 284 -5.21 -7.82 8.40
CA ASN A 284 -5.19 -7.00 9.61
C ASN A 284 -4.56 -5.63 9.31
N PRO A 285 -5.19 -4.51 9.69
CA PRO A 285 -4.58 -3.19 9.54
C PRO A 285 -3.36 -3.04 10.47
N TYR A 286 -2.34 -2.31 9.99
CA TYR A 286 -1.24 -1.80 10.80
C TYR A 286 -0.54 -0.63 10.07
N GLY A 287 0.19 0.18 10.83
CA GLY A 287 0.76 1.45 10.40
C GLY A 287 -0.31 2.42 9.88
N PRO A 288 0.08 3.40 9.05
CA PRO A 288 -0.87 4.11 8.19
C PRO A 288 -1.77 3.14 7.40
N ASN A 289 -3.07 3.18 7.63
CA ASN A 289 -4.03 2.23 7.07
C ASN A 289 -5.43 2.85 6.89
N GLY A 290 -6.21 2.28 5.97
CA GLY A 290 -7.60 2.68 5.68
C GLY A 290 -8.65 1.96 6.54
N GLY A 291 -8.24 1.26 7.60
CA GLY A 291 -9.10 0.43 8.45
C GLY A 291 -9.14 -1.04 8.04
N TRP A 292 -10.14 -1.73 8.58
CA TRP A 292 -10.31 -3.18 8.46
C TRP A 292 -10.30 -3.65 7.01
N ASN A 293 -9.40 -4.60 6.73
CA ASN A 293 -9.24 -5.23 5.42
C ASN A 293 -9.00 -4.25 4.25
N SER A 294 -8.63 -2.98 4.50
CA SER A 294 -8.74 -1.85 3.55
C SER A 294 -7.93 -1.99 2.25
N THR A 295 -6.91 -2.87 2.20
CA THR A 295 -6.05 -3.06 1.02
C THR A 295 -6.08 -4.49 0.45
N ALA A 296 -7.17 -5.22 0.69
CA ALA A 296 -7.39 -6.55 0.11
C ALA A 296 -7.45 -6.54 -1.41
N ASP A 297 -8.14 -5.56 -2.01
CA ASP A 297 -8.26 -5.37 -3.46
C ASP A 297 -6.91 -5.08 -4.13
N TYR A 298 -6.03 -4.30 -3.49
CA TYR A 298 -4.66 -4.10 -3.95
C TYR A 298 -3.94 -5.45 -4.02
N ARG A 299 -3.99 -6.22 -2.94
CA ARG A 299 -3.35 -7.54 -2.87
C ARG A 299 -3.93 -8.52 -3.89
N ILE A 300 -5.24 -8.55 -4.11
CA ILE A 300 -5.85 -9.41 -5.14
C ILE A 300 -5.22 -9.16 -6.51
N ALA A 301 -5.19 -7.90 -6.96
CA ALA A 301 -4.62 -7.55 -8.26
C ALA A 301 -3.14 -7.93 -8.35
N MET A 302 -2.36 -7.64 -7.31
CA MET A 302 -0.93 -7.97 -7.26
C MET A 302 -0.68 -9.48 -7.27
N LEU A 303 -1.44 -10.25 -6.49
CA LEU A 303 -1.28 -11.70 -6.37
C LEU A 303 -1.68 -12.42 -7.65
N GLU A 304 -2.75 -11.99 -8.32
CA GLU A 304 -3.11 -12.52 -9.65
C GLU A 304 -2.01 -12.24 -10.67
N ARG A 305 -1.43 -11.03 -10.68
CA ARG A 305 -0.29 -10.72 -11.55
C ARG A 305 0.93 -11.57 -11.21
N LEU A 306 1.25 -11.73 -9.93
CA LEU A 306 2.39 -12.55 -9.49
C LEU A 306 2.21 -13.99 -9.95
N ALA A 307 1.06 -14.61 -9.68
CA ALA A 307 0.78 -15.97 -10.10
C ALA A 307 0.94 -16.17 -11.61
N ALA A 308 0.39 -15.25 -12.42
CA ALA A 308 0.47 -15.34 -13.87
C ALA A 308 1.90 -15.24 -14.42
N ASN A 309 2.81 -14.55 -13.72
CA ASN A 309 4.20 -14.39 -14.16
C ASN A 309 5.15 -15.43 -13.55
N THR A 310 4.88 -15.93 -12.35
CA THR A 310 5.75 -16.91 -11.67
C THR A 310 5.27 -18.36 -11.80
N GLY A 311 4.01 -18.58 -12.16
CA GLY A 311 3.36 -19.88 -12.10
C GLY A 311 3.07 -20.37 -10.68
N ASP A 312 3.28 -19.54 -9.66
CA ASP A 312 3.11 -19.93 -8.26
C ASP A 312 1.64 -19.86 -7.82
N GLY A 313 1.00 -21.03 -7.73
CA GLY A 313 -0.38 -21.20 -7.30
C GLY A 313 -0.69 -20.69 -5.89
N ARG A 314 0.32 -20.45 -5.05
CA ARG A 314 0.11 -19.89 -3.70
C ARG A 314 -0.47 -18.48 -3.75
N TYR A 315 -0.06 -17.68 -4.74
CA TYR A 315 -0.59 -16.35 -4.91
C TYR A 315 -2.06 -16.38 -5.37
N ARG A 316 -2.43 -17.30 -6.26
CA ARG A 316 -3.84 -17.55 -6.65
C ARG A 316 -4.70 -17.94 -5.46
N PHE A 317 -4.18 -18.82 -4.61
CA PHE A 317 -4.89 -19.20 -3.38
C PHE A 317 -5.15 -17.99 -2.47
N GLY A 318 -4.14 -17.14 -2.26
CA GLY A 318 -4.28 -15.90 -1.49
C GLY A 318 -5.29 -14.92 -2.09
N ALA A 319 -5.23 -14.71 -3.42
CA ALA A 319 -6.17 -13.85 -4.14
C ALA A 319 -7.62 -14.34 -4.03
N GLN A 320 -7.85 -15.64 -4.16
CA GLN A 320 -9.17 -16.27 -3.99
C GLN A 320 -9.73 -16.05 -2.58
N LYS A 321 -8.91 -16.27 -1.54
CA LYS A 321 -9.32 -16.05 -0.15
C LYS A 321 -9.75 -14.59 0.08
N LEU A 322 -8.93 -13.65 -0.39
CA LEU A 322 -9.22 -12.21 -0.28
C LEU A 322 -10.50 -11.80 -1.02
N PHE A 323 -10.70 -12.32 -2.24
CA PHE A 323 -11.89 -12.04 -3.03
C PHE A 323 -13.16 -12.54 -2.34
N ASN A 324 -13.14 -13.78 -1.86
CA ASN A 324 -14.26 -14.37 -1.14
C ASN A 324 -14.62 -13.58 0.12
N TYR A 325 -13.62 -13.15 0.88
CA TYR A 325 -13.87 -12.33 2.06
C TYR A 325 -14.46 -10.96 1.68
N LEU A 326 -13.94 -10.28 0.65
CA LEU A 326 -14.49 -9.00 0.17
C LEU A 326 -15.94 -9.11 -0.29
N SER A 327 -16.31 -10.21 -0.96
CA SER A 327 -17.67 -10.44 -1.45
C SER A 327 -18.68 -10.57 -0.30
N TYR A 328 -18.19 -11.00 0.86
CA TYR A 328 -18.94 -11.07 2.09
C TYR A 328 -19.05 -9.71 2.83
N GLN A 329 -18.11 -8.78 2.66
CA GLN A 329 -18.13 -7.48 3.38
C GLN A 329 -19.24 -6.51 2.92
N HIS A 330 -20.09 -6.95 1.99
CA HIS A 330 -21.32 -6.27 1.61
C HIS A 330 -22.33 -6.29 2.78
N ARG A 331 -23.03 -5.16 3.03
CA ARG A 331 -23.99 -5.03 4.15
C ARG A 331 -25.21 -5.95 4.03
N ASP A 332 -25.54 -6.39 2.82
CA ASP A 332 -26.59 -7.37 2.56
C ASP A 332 -25.94 -8.74 2.31
N PRO A 333 -26.02 -9.70 3.25
CA PRO A 333 -25.42 -11.03 3.10
C PRO A 333 -26.08 -11.87 2.00
N LYS A 334 -27.24 -11.46 1.46
CA LYS A 334 -27.88 -12.11 0.30
C LYS A 334 -27.36 -11.60 -1.04
N LYS A 335 -26.57 -10.51 -1.05
CA LYS A 335 -25.90 -9.97 -2.24
C LYS A 335 -24.40 -10.17 -2.10
N GLN A 336 -23.90 -11.23 -2.71
CA GLN A 336 -22.46 -11.42 -2.90
C GLN A 336 -22.03 -10.44 -4.00
N SER A 337 -21.37 -9.35 -3.60
CA SER A 337 -20.88 -8.28 -4.50
C SER A 337 -19.66 -7.63 -3.87
N ASN A 338 -18.66 -7.29 -4.68
CA ASN A 338 -17.46 -6.56 -4.25
C ASN A 338 -17.59 -5.04 -4.44
N ASP A 339 -18.78 -4.45 -4.26
CA ASP A 339 -19.00 -2.99 -4.35
C ASP A 339 -18.13 -2.17 -3.36
N THR A 340 -17.55 -2.81 -2.33
CA THR A 340 -16.61 -2.19 -1.39
C THR A 340 -15.14 -2.22 -1.85
N ALA A 341 -14.84 -2.98 -2.90
CA ALA A 341 -13.52 -3.04 -3.52
C ALA A 341 -13.35 -1.87 -4.51
N ALA A 342 -12.14 -1.38 -4.68
CA ALA A 342 -11.88 -0.36 -5.71
C ALA A 342 -12.05 -1.00 -7.11
N PRO A 343 -12.98 -0.52 -7.96
CA PRO A 343 -13.30 -1.16 -9.24
C PRO A 343 -12.11 -1.37 -10.16
N TRP A 344 -11.13 -0.45 -10.10
CA TRP A 344 -9.94 -0.52 -10.94
C TRP A 344 -9.02 -1.69 -10.58
N LEU A 345 -8.96 -2.09 -9.32
CA LEU A 345 -8.13 -3.22 -8.88
C LEU A 345 -8.73 -4.55 -9.28
N ILE A 346 -10.05 -4.69 -9.16
CA ILE A 346 -10.78 -5.87 -9.65
C ILE A 346 -10.70 -5.97 -11.18
N ALA A 347 -10.79 -4.83 -11.87
CA ALA A 347 -10.55 -4.79 -13.31
C ALA A 347 -9.13 -5.26 -13.68
N LEU A 348 -8.09 -4.84 -12.96
CA LEU A 348 -6.74 -5.33 -13.17
C LEU A 348 -6.60 -6.83 -12.88
N ALA A 349 -7.21 -7.33 -11.81
CA ALA A 349 -7.27 -8.77 -11.52
C ALA A 349 -7.91 -9.55 -12.67
N SER A 350 -9.03 -9.05 -13.25
CA SER A 350 -9.68 -9.68 -14.41
C SER A 350 -8.82 -9.71 -15.68
N ILE A 351 -7.89 -8.76 -15.83
CA ILE A 351 -6.95 -8.69 -16.96
C ILE A 351 -5.80 -9.67 -16.75
N TRP A 352 -5.35 -9.87 -15.51
CA TRP A 352 -4.14 -10.63 -15.20
C TRP A 352 -4.36 -12.06 -14.75
N ALA A 353 -5.56 -12.40 -14.26
CA ALA A 353 -5.87 -13.75 -13.84
C ALA A 353 -5.59 -14.77 -14.94
N ASP A 354 -4.81 -15.80 -14.60
CA ASP A 354 -4.48 -16.92 -15.47
C ASP A 354 -5.02 -18.21 -14.86
N ASP A 355 -6.16 -18.67 -15.38
CA ASP A 355 -6.85 -19.86 -14.88
C ASP A 355 -6.09 -21.16 -15.14
N ARG A 356 -4.98 -21.14 -15.87
CA ARG A 356 -4.06 -22.29 -16.01
C ARG A 356 -3.21 -22.50 -14.76
N VAL A 357 -3.08 -21.48 -13.91
CA VAL A 357 -2.39 -21.59 -12.62
C VAL A 357 -3.40 -22.01 -11.57
N GLU A 358 -3.30 -23.27 -11.14
CA GLU A 358 -4.17 -23.80 -10.10
C GLU A 358 -3.83 -23.19 -8.73
N PRO A 359 -4.84 -22.81 -7.93
CA PRO A 359 -4.62 -22.37 -6.56
C PRO A 359 -3.98 -23.47 -5.71
N ILE A 360 -2.89 -23.15 -5.02
CA ILE A 360 -2.18 -24.07 -4.12
C ILE A 360 -2.17 -23.48 -2.72
N GLU A 361 -2.67 -24.25 -1.75
CA GLU A 361 -2.61 -23.84 -0.34
C GLU A 361 -1.15 -23.66 0.11
N PRO A 362 -0.77 -22.47 0.65
CA PRO A 362 0.56 -22.26 1.24
C PRO A 362 0.75 -23.09 2.50
N LYS A 363 2.00 -23.24 2.96
CA LYS A 363 2.28 -23.90 4.24
C LYS A 363 1.46 -23.25 5.38
N ALA A 364 0.65 -24.06 6.05
CA ALA A 364 -0.30 -23.67 7.10
C ALA A 364 0.33 -23.16 8.41
N GLY A 365 1.61 -23.46 8.65
CA GLY A 365 2.29 -23.18 9.91
C GLY A 365 2.48 -21.69 10.21
N SER A 366 2.76 -21.42 11.48
CA SER A 366 3.20 -20.08 11.90
C SER A 366 4.60 -19.81 11.39
N LEU A 367 4.96 -18.54 11.24
CA LEU A 367 6.29 -18.10 10.83
C LEU A 367 6.58 -16.69 11.34
N TRP A 368 7.83 -16.24 11.17
CA TRP A 368 8.18 -14.83 11.33
C TRP A 368 9.02 -14.36 10.13
N THR A 369 8.94 -13.07 9.82
CA THR A 369 9.58 -12.46 8.65
C THR A 369 10.65 -11.45 9.06
N LYS A 370 11.45 -11.01 8.08
CA LYS A 370 12.39 -9.90 8.21
C LYS A 370 12.06 -8.81 7.20
N ARG A 371 12.42 -7.57 7.54
CA ARG A 371 12.35 -6.40 6.65
C ARG A 371 13.66 -5.61 6.74
N GLY A 372 14.03 -4.93 5.66
CA GLY A 372 15.08 -3.93 5.69
C GLY A 372 14.74 -2.74 6.62
N GLU A 373 15.73 -2.25 7.35
CA GLU A 373 15.60 -1.09 8.21
C GLU A 373 15.38 0.18 7.37
N ALA A 374 14.22 0.80 7.59
CA ALA A 374 13.93 2.13 7.10
C ALA A 374 14.15 3.17 8.20
N ILE A 375 14.79 4.29 7.85
CA ILE A 375 15.02 5.43 8.76
C ILE A 375 14.57 6.73 8.12
N ARG A 376 14.14 7.68 8.95
CA ARG A 376 13.92 9.06 8.50
C ARG A 376 15.19 9.89 8.62
N ILE A 377 15.47 10.70 7.61
CA ILE A 377 16.64 11.58 7.50
C ILE A 377 16.27 12.94 6.89
N PRO A 378 17.10 13.99 7.06
CA PRO A 378 16.89 15.28 6.40
C PRO A 378 16.83 15.13 4.87
N HIS A 379 15.67 15.40 4.25
CA HIS A 379 15.46 15.08 2.84
C HIS A 379 16.02 16.12 1.85
N THR A 380 16.26 17.35 2.32
CA THR A 380 16.75 18.47 1.50
C THR A 380 18.28 18.56 1.45
N ASP A 381 18.99 17.82 2.31
CA ASP A 381 20.44 17.85 2.41
C ASP A 381 21.08 17.09 1.24
N LYS A 382 21.64 17.81 0.27
CA LYS A 382 22.24 17.23 -0.93
C LYS A 382 23.54 16.49 -0.66
N GLN A 383 24.35 16.96 0.28
CA GLN A 383 25.58 16.26 0.66
C GLN A 383 25.24 14.93 1.33
N LEU A 384 24.21 14.92 2.17
CA LEU A 384 23.68 13.69 2.76
C LEU A 384 23.12 12.75 1.70
N THR A 385 22.33 13.28 0.76
CA THR A 385 21.77 12.51 -0.35
C THR A 385 22.86 11.86 -1.18
N ASP A 386 23.93 12.59 -1.52
CA ASP A 386 25.04 12.06 -2.31
C ASP A 386 25.79 10.96 -1.55
N ARG A 387 26.04 11.18 -0.25
CA ARG A 387 26.69 10.18 0.59
C ARG A 387 25.89 8.89 0.73
N LEU A 388 24.56 8.96 0.79
CA LEU A 388 23.70 7.80 1.04
C LEU A 388 23.25 7.08 -0.23
N LEU A 389 22.81 7.83 -1.23
CA LEU A 389 22.24 7.27 -2.47
C LEU A 389 23.22 7.38 -3.64
N GLY A 390 24.13 8.36 -3.62
CA GLY A 390 25.00 8.71 -4.74
C GLY A 390 24.27 9.53 -5.80
N ASN A 391 25.04 10.33 -6.53
CA ASN A 391 24.56 11.16 -7.63
C ASN A 391 23.42 12.10 -7.17
N ALA A 392 23.65 12.86 -6.10
CA ALA A 392 22.71 13.89 -5.69
C ALA A 392 22.51 14.90 -6.82
N ASP A 393 21.26 15.34 -7.01
CA ASP A 393 20.99 16.36 -8.01
C ASP A 393 21.58 17.70 -7.57
N PHE A 394 22.33 18.34 -8.48
CA PHE A 394 22.98 19.62 -8.22
C PHE A 394 21.97 20.77 -8.10
N ARG A 395 20.75 20.62 -8.66
CA ARG A 395 19.70 21.65 -8.61
C ARG A 395 19.02 21.61 -7.25
N GLU A 396 18.86 22.77 -6.64
CA GLU A 396 18.36 22.90 -5.27
C GLU A 396 16.98 22.25 -5.09
N ASN A 397 16.07 22.38 -6.05
CA ASN A 397 14.68 21.94 -5.97
C ASN A 397 14.41 20.56 -6.61
N ARG A 398 15.43 19.71 -6.79
CA ARG A 398 15.27 18.37 -7.39
C ARG A 398 16.00 17.26 -6.65
N GLY A 399 15.59 16.01 -6.78
CA GLY A 399 16.39 14.89 -6.25
C GLY A 399 16.40 14.77 -4.73
N HIS A 400 15.40 15.32 -4.03
CA HIS A 400 15.25 15.20 -2.57
C HIS A 400 14.77 13.81 -2.18
N ILE A 401 15.05 13.39 -0.94
CA ILE A 401 14.69 12.03 -0.48
C ILE A 401 13.21 11.96 -0.13
N CYS A 402 12.46 11.14 -0.86
CA CYS A 402 11.01 11.06 -0.72
C CYS A 402 10.56 10.60 0.67
N CYS A 403 9.64 11.36 1.28
CA CYS A 403 9.13 11.10 2.64
C CYS A 403 10.23 11.01 3.71
N SER A 404 11.42 11.57 3.44
CA SER A 404 12.60 11.43 4.30
C SER A 404 13.06 9.98 4.50
N TRP A 405 12.60 9.00 3.71
CA TRP A 405 12.93 7.59 3.93
C TRP A 405 14.22 7.14 3.26
N TYR A 406 15.09 6.48 4.02
CA TYR A 406 16.28 5.80 3.54
C TYR A 406 16.35 4.36 4.07
N MET A 407 16.69 3.42 3.19
CA MET A 407 16.90 2.02 3.54
C MET A 407 18.38 1.81 3.89
N THR A 408 18.68 1.39 5.11
CA THR A 408 20.09 1.31 5.58
C THR A 408 20.82 0.05 5.14
N GLY A 409 20.08 -0.95 4.62
CA GLY A 409 20.60 -2.28 4.29
C GLY A 409 20.69 -3.25 5.48
N LYS A 410 20.50 -2.75 6.72
CA LYS A 410 20.32 -3.62 7.89
C LYS A 410 18.96 -4.30 7.84
N GLU A 411 18.83 -5.49 8.41
CA GLU A 411 17.54 -6.19 8.56
C GLU A 411 17.13 -6.29 10.02
N TRP A 412 15.82 -6.24 10.26
CA TRP A 412 15.18 -6.48 11.55
C TRP A 412 14.08 -7.54 11.42
N PRO A 413 13.71 -8.22 12.53
CA PRO A 413 12.44 -8.93 12.61
C PRO A 413 11.28 -8.01 12.19
N ASP A 414 10.34 -8.51 11.39
CA ASP A 414 9.25 -7.71 10.82
C ASP A 414 7.89 -8.09 11.41
N LYS A 415 7.40 -9.29 11.12
CA LYS A 415 6.12 -9.78 11.65
C LYS A 415 6.26 -11.17 12.22
N LEU A 416 5.53 -11.47 13.29
CA LEU A 416 5.23 -12.83 13.73
C LEU A 416 3.80 -13.15 13.28
N ILE A 417 3.69 -14.15 12.41
CA ILE A 417 2.44 -14.65 11.84
C ILE A 417 2.09 -15.93 12.58
N LEU A 418 1.00 -15.88 13.34
CA LEU A 418 0.46 -17.03 14.07
C LEU A 418 -0.73 -17.57 13.29
N ARG A 419 -0.66 -18.83 12.85
CA ARG A 419 -1.69 -19.45 12.02
C ARG A 419 -1.97 -20.88 12.47
N SER A 420 -3.25 -21.25 12.56
CA SER A 420 -3.67 -22.62 12.89
C SER A 420 -3.80 -23.53 11.67
N GLY A 421 -4.15 -22.94 10.53
CA GLY A 421 -4.30 -23.60 9.25
C GLY A 421 -4.89 -22.63 8.23
N TRP A 422 -5.43 -23.13 7.13
CA TRP A 422 -6.11 -22.33 6.11
C TRP A 422 -7.61 -22.66 5.98
N ASN A 423 -8.15 -23.48 6.88
CA ASN A 423 -9.57 -23.80 6.88
C ASN A 423 -10.40 -22.59 7.32
N PRO A 424 -11.68 -22.53 6.92
CA PRO A 424 -12.65 -21.63 7.51
C PRO A 424 -12.52 -21.55 9.03
N GLY A 425 -12.33 -20.34 9.55
CA GLY A 425 -12.22 -20.06 10.98
C GLY A 425 -11.04 -20.68 11.71
N ASP A 426 -9.98 -21.02 11.00
CA ASP A 426 -8.71 -21.25 11.67
C ASP A 426 -8.24 -19.95 12.34
N PHE A 427 -7.75 -20.09 13.57
CA PHE A 427 -7.33 -18.96 14.39
C PHE A 427 -6.07 -18.32 13.82
N PHE A 428 -6.03 -16.99 13.80
CA PHE A 428 -4.94 -16.21 13.23
C PHE A 428 -4.57 -14.99 14.08
N GLY A 429 -3.28 -14.74 14.21
CA GLY A 429 -2.72 -13.57 14.88
C GLY A 429 -1.58 -12.95 14.08
N LEU A 430 -1.52 -11.62 14.07
CA LEU A 430 -0.42 -10.84 13.50
C LEU A 430 0.21 -9.98 14.58
N ILE A 431 1.52 -10.13 14.78
CA ILE A 431 2.29 -9.41 15.79
C ILE A 431 3.38 -8.60 15.09
N GLU A 432 3.49 -7.33 15.47
CA GLU A 432 4.55 -6.44 15.01
C GLU A 432 5.86 -6.79 15.71
N LEU A 433 6.96 -6.84 14.97
CA LEU A 433 8.31 -7.09 15.51
C LEU A 433 9.28 -5.98 15.14
N HIS A 434 8.93 -5.12 14.17
CA HIS A 434 9.86 -4.14 13.61
C HIS A 434 10.12 -2.99 14.59
N PRO A 435 11.40 -2.64 14.87
CA PRO A 435 11.72 -1.68 15.91
C PRO A 435 11.69 -0.22 15.42
N THR A 436 11.77 0.02 14.11
CA THR A 436 11.87 1.38 13.54
C THR A 436 10.65 1.82 12.73
N SER A 437 9.51 1.13 12.86
CA SER A 437 8.24 1.65 12.33
C SER A 437 7.74 2.78 13.24
N PHE A 438 7.01 3.75 12.67
CA PHE A 438 6.44 4.83 13.48
C PHE A 438 4.94 4.66 13.63
N PRO A 439 4.45 4.61 14.88
CA PRO A 439 5.14 4.43 16.16
C PRO A 439 5.71 3.02 16.24
N ALA A 440 6.77 2.89 17.02
CA ALA A 440 7.39 1.59 17.25
C ALA A 440 6.44 0.76 18.11
N ASN A 441 6.04 -0.40 17.61
CA ASN A 441 5.19 -1.33 18.33
C ASN A 441 5.72 -2.77 18.26
N PRO A 442 7.04 -3.03 18.39
CA PRO A 442 7.50 -4.40 18.46
C PRO A 442 6.80 -5.10 19.64
N GLY A 443 6.49 -6.38 19.50
CA GLY A 443 5.72 -7.16 20.44
C GLY A 443 4.21 -6.87 20.47
N GLY A 444 3.70 -5.83 19.79
CA GLY A 444 2.28 -5.49 19.78
C GLY A 444 1.43 -6.43 18.91
N ILE A 445 0.20 -6.73 19.35
CA ILE A 445 -0.75 -7.55 18.59
C ILE A 445 -1.50 -6.65 17.60
N MET A 446 -1.18 -6.75 16.31
CA MET A 446 -1.79 -5.92 15.26
C MET A 446 -3.21 -6.38 14.95
N GLY A 447 -3.46 -7.67 15.04
CA GLY A 447 -4.80 -8.20 14.96
C GLY A 447 -4.87 -9.67 15.34
N LEU A 448 -6.02 -10.05 15.87
CA LEU A 448 -6.35 -11.42 16.24
C LEU A 448 -7.75 -11.69 15.70
N ASN A 449 -7.90 -12.72 14.87
CA ASN A 449 -9.16 -12.99 14.20
C ASN A 449 -9.44 -14.47 14.03
N ARG A 450 -10.73 -14.77 13.88
CA ARG A 450 -11.27 -16.10 13.61
C ARG A 450 -12.69 -15.98 13.06
N TRP A 451 -13.14 -16.93 12.25
CA TRP A 451 -14.46 -16.99 11.59
C TRP A 451 -14.84 -15.67 10.90
N GLY A 452 -13.87 -14.89 10.43
CA GLY A 452 -14.08 -13.57 9.84
C GLY A 452 -14.43 -12.44 10.83
N ALA A 453 -14.30 -12.65 12.14
CA ALA A 453 -14.41 -11.58 13.14
C ALA A 453 -13.05 -11.22 13.75
N PRO A 454 -12.77 -9.92 13.95
CA PRO A 454 -11.67 -9.47 14.78
C PRO A 454 -12.03 -9.61 16.28
N PHE A 455 -11.16 -10.25 17.05
CA PHE A 455 -11.15 -10.12 18.52
C PHE A 455 -10.43 -8.84 18.95
N THR A 456 -9.38 -8.46 18.22
CA THR A 456 -8.68 -7.18 18.36
C THR A 456 -8.07 -6.78 17.01
N GLN A 457 -7.87 -5.47 16.81
CA GLN A 457 -7.25 -4.89 15.62
C GLN A 457 -6.70 -3.49 15.91
N ILE A 458 -5.76 -3.03 15.08
CA ILE A 458 -5.40 -1.61 14.98
C ILE A 458 -6.57 -0.83 14.36
N VAL A 459 -6.86 0.36 14.87
CA VAL A 459 -7.88 1.24 14.28
C VAL A 459 -7.34 2.01 13.08
N THR A 460 -8.25 2.54 12.24
CA THR A 460 -7.87 3.41 11.12
C THR A 460 -6.99 4.55 11.60
N SER A 461 -5.83 4.73 10.95
CA SER A 461 -4.84 5.70 11.38
C SER A 461 -3.97 6.17 10.22
N LYS A 462 -3.56 7.43 10.23
CA LYS A 462 -2.61 7.99 9.26
C LYS A 462 -1.16 7.90 9.71
N GLY A 463 -0.90 7.60 10.99
CA GLY A 463 0.46 7.70 11.52
C GLY A 463 0.75 6.95 12.82
N ALA A 464 -0.24 6.34 13.45
CA ALA A 464 -0.08 5.62 14.72
C ALA A 464 -0.71 4.22 14.77
N SER A 465 0.02 3.22 15.28
CA SER A 465 -0.48 1.88 15.63
C SER A 465 -0.05 1.55 17.05
N VAL A 466 -0.66 2.23 18.02
CA VAL A 466 -0.31 2.12 19.44
C VAL A 466 -1.12 1.06 20.17
N GLU A 467 -2.15 0.51 19.52
CA GLU A 467 -3.07 -0.45 20.11
C GLU A 467 -2.33 -1.76 20.42
N ASN A 468 -2.75 -2.41 21.50
CA ASN A 468 -2.21 -3.69 21.98
C ASN A 468 -0.69 -3.73 22.21
N ARG A 469 -0.05 -2.55 22.35
CA ARG A 469 1.36 -2.40 22.72
C ARG A 469 1.55 -2.48 24.22
N LEU A 470 2.74 -2.91 24.64
CA LEU A 470 3.20 -2.66 26.00
C LEU A 470 3.64 -1.20 26.12
N LEU A 471 3.02 -0.44 27.01
CA LEU A 471 3.44 0.92 27.35
C LEU A 471 4.31 0.87 28.61
N ILE A 472 5.50 1.48 28.53
CA ILE A 472 6.40 1.64 29.67
C ILE A 472 6.59 3.14 29.90
N GLU A 473 6.28 3.61 31.10
CA GLU A 473 6.32 5.05 31.43
C GLU A 473 7.35 5.36 32.50
N ASP A 474 8.13 6.42 32.27
CA ASP A 474 8.95 7.05 33.30
C ASP A 474 8.12 8.09 34.05
N VAL A 475 7.41 7.64 35.08
CA VAL A 475 6.45 8.45 35.87
C VAL A 475 7.08 9.71 36.46
N ASN A 476 8.38 9.67 36.80
CA ASN A 476 9.08 10.78 37.42
C ASN A 476 9.88 11.64 36.43
N GLN A 477 9.93 11.26 35.15
CA GLN A 477 10.69 11.93 34.09
C GLN A 477 12.19 12.12 34.42
N LYS A 478 12.79 11.14 35.11
CA LYS A 478 14.20 11.17 35.55
C LYS A 478 15.12 10.26 34.73
N VAL A 479 14.57 9.42 33.88
CA VAL A 479 15.31 8.41 33.14
C VAL A 479 16.01 9.06 31.94
N ASN A 480 17.32 8.85 31.87
CA ASN A 480 18.08 9.20 30.68
C ASN A 480 17.70 8.27 29.52
N ARG A 481 16.97 8.82 28.54
CA ARG A 481 16.58 8.08 27.34
C ARG A 481 17.79 7.72 26.47
N ARG A 482 17.79 6.52 25.94
CA ARG A 482 18.74 5.99 24.96
C ARG A 482 18.27 6.31 23.54
N TYR A 483 18.91 7.31 22.96
CA TYR A 483 18.77 7.63 21.56
C TYR A 483 19.80 6.88 20.71
N HIS A 484 19.45 6.67 19.45
CA HIS A 484 20.32 6.05 18.48
C HIS A 484 21.63 6.85 18.33
N PRO A 485 22.80 6.18 18.20
CA PRO A 485 24.09 6.87 18.08
C PRO A 485 24.19 7.74 16.82
N ASP A 486 23.56 7.32 15.73
CA ASP A 486 23.45 8.13 14.51
C ASP A 486 22.52 9.34 14.72
N LYS A 487 23.13 10.52 14.86
CA LYS A 487 22.44 11.80 15.07
C LYS A 487 21.73 12.34 13.83
N LEU A 488 21.80 11.66 12.69
CA LEU A 488 21.07 12.03 11.49
C LEU A 488 19.64 11.51 11.49
N ARG A 489 19.36 10.47 12.28
CA ARG A 489 18.03 9.88 12.36
C ARG A 489 17.02 10.87 12.94
N ILE A 490 15.87 10.94 12.30
CA ILE A 490 14.73 11.78 12.68
C ILE A 490 13.67 10.89 13.35
N ASP A 491 13.15 11.34 14.49
CA ASP A 491 12.08 10.65 15.21
C ASP A 491 10.68 10.88 14.61
N GLU A 492 9.65 10.28 15.19
CA GLU A 492 8.26 10.42 14.77
C GLU A 492 7.72 11.86 14.82
N PHE A 493 8.36 12.72 15.64
CA PHE A 493 8.02 14.12 15.83
C PHE A 493 8.92 15.06 15.01
N TRP A 494 9.63 14.52 14.02
CA TRP A 494 10.51 15.28 13.13
C TRP A 494 11.71 15.93 13.83
N ARG A 495 12.13 15.40 14.99
CA ARG A 495 13.30 15.89 15.72
C ARG A 495 14.54 15.07 15.37
N ARG A 496 15.63 15.76 15.06
CA ARG A 496 16.92 15.17 14.70
C ARG A 496 17.67 14.68 15.93
N GLY A 497 18.25 13.48 15.85
CA GLY A 497 19.16 12.94 16.86
C GLY A 497 18.51 12.44 18.15
N THR A 498 17.18 12.40 18.16
CA THR A 498 16.32 11.96 19.28
C THR A 498 15.56 10.67 18.97
N MET A 499 15.85 10.01 17.85
CA MET A 499 15.23 8.72 17.55
C MET A 499 15.65 7.68 18.59
N PRO A 500 14.71 7.01 19.27
CA PRO A 500 15.01 5.92 20.18
C PRO A 500 15.89 4.82 19.55
N ASP A 501 16.85 4.26 20.29
CA ASP A 501 17.65 3.10 19.87
C ASP A 501 16.93 1.78 20.14
N ILE A 502 15.67 1.65 19.66
CA ILE A 502 14.86 0.45 19.86
C ILE A 502 15.48 -0.69 19.07
N ARG A 503 15.60 -1.86 19.69
CA ARG A 503 16.11 -3.08 19.05
C ARG A 503 15.20 -4.24 19.40
N SER A 504 14.82 -5.02 18.40
CA SER A 504 14.01 -6.22 18.58
C SER A 504 14.74 -7.46 18.09
N GLU A 505 14.50 -8.57 18.78
CA GLU A 505 15.07 -9.88 18.48
C GLU A 505 14.00 -10.96 18.72
N MET A 506 13.89 -11.90 17.79
CA MET A 506 13.15 -13.15 18.01
C MET A 506 14.11 -14.16 18.63
N THR A 507 14.08 -14.29 19.95
CA THR A 507 15.03 -15.12 20.72
C THR A 507 14.65 -16.60 20.72
N TYR A 508 13.37 -16.91 20.49
CA TYR A 508 12.89 -18.27 20.35
C TYR A 508 11.72 -18.35 19.39
N PHE A 509 11.68 -19.39 18.56
CA PHE A 509 10.53 -19.71 17.72
C PHE A 509 10.44 -21.22 17.50
N LYS A 510 9.29 -21.80 17.81
CA LYS A 510 8.98 -23.20 17.54
C LYS A 510 7.51 -23.36 17.17
N ASP A 511 7.25 -23.86 15.96
CA ASP A 511 5.91 -24.21 15.51
C ASP A 511 5.71 -25.74 15.59
N THR A 512 4.59 -26.17 16.16
CA THR A 512 4.16 -27.57 16.23
C THR A 512 2.70 -27.69 15.75
N PRO A 513 2.21 -28.92 15.48
CA PRO A 513 0.81 -29.12 15.15
C PRO A 513 -0.18 -28.63 16.22
N GLN A 514 0.23 -28.57 17.49
CA GLN A 514 -0.65 -28.19 18.62
C GLN A 514 -0.46 -26.73 19.05
N ALA A 515 0.74 -26.17 18.91
CA ALA A 515 1.01 -24.81 19.35
C ALA A 515 2.21 -24.16 18.63
N THR A 516 2.23 -22.83 18.61
CA THR A 516 3.43 -22.05 18.33
C THR A 516 3.92 -21.41 19.62
N TYR A 517 5.21 -21.53 19.88
CA TYR A 517 5.89 -20.86 20.96
C TYR A 517 6.86 -19.83 20.36
N ALA A 518 6.76 -18.59 20.78
CA ALA A 518 7.66 -17.53 20.34
C ALA A 518 8.08 -16.65 21.51
N HIS A 519 9.30 -16.14 21.46
CA HIS A 519 9.83 -15.21 22.45
C HIS A 519 10.46 -14.03 21.72
N VAL A 520 9.97 -12.83 22.04
CA VAL A 520 10.49 -11.56 21.53
C VAL A 520 11.17 -10.82 22.67
N ARG A 521 12.42 -10.41 22.43
CA ARG A 521 13.16 -9.49 23.30
C ARG A 521 13.22 -8.13 22.63
N VAL A 522 12.92 -7.07 23.39
CA VAL A 522 13.07 -5.70 22.93
C VAL A 522 13.86 -4.88 23.93
N GLN A 523 14.83 -4.16 23.39
CA GLN A 523 15.68 -3.25 24.14
C GLN A 523 15.28 -1.81 23.83
N ASN A 524 15.41 -0.97 24.85
CA ASN A 524 15.27 0.46 24.74
C ASN A 524 13.88 0.93 24.24
N MET A 525 12.80 0.24 24.62
CA MET A 525 11.43 0.57 24.18
C MET A 525 11.10 2.04 24.48
N ASP A 526 10.63 2.77 23.47
CA ASP A 526 10.40 4.23 23.53
C ASP A 526 11.63 5.03 24.04
N GLY A 527 12.83 4.46 23.92
CA GLY A 527 14.10 5.04 24.39
C GLY A 527 14.38 4.81 25.87
N LEU A 528 13.51 4.18 26.64
CA LEU A 528 13.77 3.88 28.05
C LEU A 528 14.78 2.73 28.14
N PRO A 529 15.86 2.79 28.96
CA PRO A 529 16.94 1.80 29.04
C PRO A 529 16.50 0.52 29.77
N VAL A 530 15.39 -0.06 29.34
CA VAL A 530 14.80 -1.29 29.84
C VAL A 530 14.88 -2.36 28.76
N VAL A 531 14.91 -3.60 29.20
CA VAL A 531 14.68 -4.76 28.35
C VAL A 531 13.32 -5.29 28.73
N TYR A 532 12.42 -5.43 27.76
CA TYR A 532 11.19 -6.17 27.96
C TYR A 532 11.25 -7.44 27.11
N GLU A 533 10.69 -8.50 27.67
CA GLU A 533 10.60 -9.82 27.06
C GLU A 533 9.12 -10.20 27.01
N ARG A 534 8.66 -10.68 25.84
CA ARG A 534 7.29 -11.11 25.62
C ARG A 534 7.29 -12.50 25.02
N GLU A 535 6.71 -13.43 25.76
CA GLU A 535 6.46 -14.79 25.31
C GLU A 535 5.06 -14.90 24.72
N PHE A 536 4.91 -15.73 23.69
CA PHE A 536 3.64 -16.03 23.06
C PHE A 536 3.45 -17.55 23.04
N VAL A 537 2.33 -18.01 23.58
CA VAL A 537 1.87 -19.39 23.44
C VAL A 537 0.57 -19.38 22.63
N PHE A 538 0.71 -19.71 21.36
CA PHE A 538 -0.39 -19.78 20.42
C PHE A 538 -0.88 -21.22 20.29
N ALA A 539 -1.89 -21.60 21.05
CA ALA A 539 -2.51 -22.91 20.94
C ALA A 539 -3.46 -22.94 19.73
N LYS A 540 -3.17 -23.80 18.74
CA LYS A 540 -3.88 -23.82 17.45
C LYS A 540 -5.39 -23.96 17.68
N ASN A 541 -6.19 -23.07 17.09
CA ASN A 541 -7.65 -23.02 17.23
C ASN A 541 -8.22 -22.93 18.66
N ARG A 542 -7.40 -22.49 19.62
CA ARG A 542 -7.80 -22.35 21.04
C ARG A 542 -7.64 -20.92 21.54
N PHE A 543 -6.40 -20.48 21.80
CA PHE A 543 -6.11 -19.18 22.42
C PHE A 543 -4.68 -18.72 22.11
N LEU A 544 -4.45 -17.43 22.34
CA LEU A 544 -3.12 -16.82 22.40
C LEU A 544 -2.91 -16.32 23.83
N ALA A 545 -1.87 -16.82 24.50
CA ALA A 545 -1.43 -16.37 25.82
C ALA A 545 -0.12 -15.61 25.72
#